data_AF-A0A1M6Q213-F1
#
_entry.id   AF-A0A1M6Q213-F1
#
_cell.length_a   1.000
_cell.length_b   1.000
_cell.length_c   1.000
_cell.angle_alpha   90.00
_cell.angle_beta   90.00
_cell.angle_gamma   90.00
#
_symmetry.space_group_name_H-M   'P 1'
#
loop_
_entity.id
_entity.type
_entity.pdbx_description
1 polymer ?
#
loop_
_entity_poly.entity_id
_entity_poly.type
_entity_poly.pdbx_seq_one_letter_code
_entity_poly.pdbx_strand_id
1 'polypeptide(L)'
;MNCIFKNFTINKKLLLLYTLNISDVIFTIILINSKYFVEGNPLMASFFKTPITAFLIKIIIPGLLLFFVYIVINHNPQEQFTFSNRLITLALIPYVLVNILHLAFLSYILIL
;
A
#
# COMPACT_ATOMS: atom_id res chain seq x y z
N MET A 1 -0.96 -27.03 16.04
CA MET A 1 -0.45 -25.71 16.49
C MET A 1 0.08 -24.80 15.36
N ASN A 2 0.11 -25.21 14.08
CA ASN A 2 0.71 -24.42 12.99
C ASN A 2 -0.22 -23.41 12.28
N CYS A 3 -1.54 -23.61 12.30
CA CYS A 3 -2.45 -22.78 11.49
C CYS A 3 -2.65 -21.37 12.05
N ILE A 4 -2.74 -21.24 13.38
CA ILE A 4 -2.97 -19.97 14.09
C ILE A 4 -1.76 -19.02 13.91
N PHE A 5 -0.54 -19.54 14.06
CA PHE A 5 0.69 -18.76 13.84
C PHE A 5 0.88 -18.34 12.37
N LYS A 6 0.50 -19.21 11.42
CA LYS A 6 0.50 -18.86 9.99
C LYS A 6 -0.45 -17.69 9.71
N ASN A 7 -1.70 -17.76 10.19
CA ASN A 7 -2.72 -16.73 10.00
C ASN A 7 -2.27 -15.38 10.58
N PHE A 8 -1.68 -15.38 11.78
CA PHE A 8 -1.14 -14.17 12.41
C PHE A 8 -0.06 -13.49 11.54
N THR A 9 0.70 -14.26 10.77
CA THR A 9 1.77 -13.75 9.91
C THR A 9 1.22 -13.10 8.63
N ILE A 10 0.20 -13.68 8.00
CA ILE A 10 -0.47 -13.04 6.83
C ILE A 10 -1.18 -11.76 7.25
N ASN A 11 -1.87 -11.75 8.39
CA ASN A 11 -2.62 -10.58 8.84
C ASN A 11 -1.70 -9.37 9.02
N LYS A 12 -0.50 -9.59 9.59
CA LYS A 12 0.53 -8.55 9.67
C LYS A 12 1.01 -8.07 8.31
N LYS A 13 1.13 -8.95 7.31
CA LYS A 13 1.53 -8.57 5.94
C LYS A 13 0.45 -7.77 5.24
N LEU A 14 -0.83 -8.13 5.38
CA LEU A 14 -1.94 -7.34 4.85
C LEU A 14 -2.03 -5.97 5.53
N LEU A 15 -1.86 -5.92 6.84
CA LEU A 15 -1.78 -4.66 7.58
C LEU A 15 -0.61 -3.81 7.10
N LEU A 16 0.59 -4.39 6.95
CA LEU A 16 1.76 -3.71 6.42
C LEU A 16 1.51 -3.18 5.01
N LEU A 17 0.90 -3.98 4.13
CA LEU A 17 0.56 -3.57 2.77
C LEU A 17 -0.40 -2.38 2.78
N TYR A 18 -1.40 -2.39 3.66
CA TYR A 18 -2.32 -1.27 3.83
C TYR A 18 -1.62 -0.01 4.36
N THR A 19 -0.76 -0.15 5.37
CA THR A 19 0.00 0.96 5.92
C THR A 19 0.94 1.57 4.87
N LEU A 20 1.67 0.75 4.11
CA LEU A 20 2.55 1.21 3.04
C LEU A 20 1.75 1.93 1.93
N ASN A 21 0.54 1.45 1.64
CA ASN A 21 -0.36 2.10 0.70
C ASN A 21 -0.87 3.45 1.21
N ILE A 22 -1.20 3.58 2.49
CA ILE A 22 -1.57 4.88 3.09
C ILE A 22 -0.38 5.85 3.06
N SER A 23 0.80 5.39 3.49
CA SER A 23 2.02 6.20 3.50
C SER A 23 2.39 6.70 2.12
N ASP A 24 2.24 5.86 1.09
CA ASP A 24 2.39 6.25 -0.32
C ASP A 24 1.54 7.47 -0.65
N VAL A 25 0.22 7.45 -0.37
CA VAL A 25 -0.67 8.59 -0.64
C VAL A 25 -0.21 9.86 0.06
N ILE A 26 0.14 9.74 1.35
CA ILE A 26 0.54 10.89 2.16
C ILE A 26 1.80 11.51 1.57
N PHE A 27 2.81 10.70 1.25
CA PHE A 27 4.04 11.19 0.65
C PHE A 27 3.80 11.76 -0.76
N THR A 28 2.98 11.13 -1.60
CA THR A 28 2.63 11.67 -2.92
C THR A 28 2.00 13.06 -2.79
N ILE A 29 1.05 13.25 -1.87
CA ILE A 29 0.41 14.56 -1.66
C ILE A 29 1.43 15.61 -1.19
N ILE A 30 2.29 15.27 -0.23
CA ILE A 30 3.35 16.17 0.26
C ILE A 30 4.29 16.56 -0.88
N LEU A 31 4.75 15.59 -1.67
CA LEU A 31 5.68 15.81 -2.77
C LEU A 31 5.05 16.66 -3.87
N ILE A 32 3.83 16.35 -4.33
CA ILE A 32 3.15 17.14 -5.37
C ILE A 32 2.96 18.59 -4.92
N ASN A 33 2.60 18.82 -3.66
CA ASN A 33 2.42 20.17 -3.12
C ASN A 33 3.74 20.96 -2.99
N SER A 34 4.90 20.30 -3.02
CA SER A 34 6.20 20.97 -2.94
C SER A 34 6.61 21.68 -4.23
N LYS A 35 5.91 21.46 -5.36
CA LYS A 35 6.26 21.91 -6.73
C LYS A 35 7.55 21.29 -7.32
N TYR A 36 8.30 20.50 -6.56
CA TYR A 36 9.52 19.82 -7.02
C TYR A 36 9.28 18.39 -7.49
N PHE A 37 8.03 17.92 -7.47
CA PHE A 37 7.66 16.56 -7.85
C PHE A 37 6.44 16.57 -8.76
N VAL A 38 6.50 15.75 -9.81
CA VAL A 38 5.39 15.53 -10.76
C VAL A 38 5.06 14.05 -10.74
N GLU A 39 3.76 13.75 -10.62
CA GLU A 39 3.27 12.38 -10.69
C GLU A 39 3.55 11.80 -12.08
N GLY A 40 4.33 10.71 -12.14
CA GLY A 40 4.73 10.08 -13.40
C GLY A 40 3.57 9.41 -14.14
N ASN A 41 2.50 9.04 -13.42
CA ASN A 41 1.31 8.44 -14.01
C ASN A 41 0.25 9.53 -14.30
N PRO A 42 -0.04 9.87 -15.57
CA PRO A 42 -0.96 10.95 -15.92
C PRO A 42 -2.40 10.68 -15.51
N LEU A 43 -2.81 9.40 -15.43
CA LEU A 43 -4.14 9.02 -14.93
C LEU A 43 -4.22 9.28 -13.42
N MET A 44 -3.19 8.92 -12.66
CA MET A 44 -3.10 9.23 -11.23
C MET A 44 -3.05 10.73 -10.96
N ALA A 45 -2.34 11.50 -11.78
CA ALA A 45 -2.23 12.95 -11.62
C ALA A 45 -3.61 13.61 -11.56
N SER A 46 -4.60 13.07 -12.28
CA SER A 46 -5.98 13.57 -12.23
C SER A 46 -6.68 13.35 -10.88
N PHE A 47 -6.34 12.27 -10.16
CA PHE A 47 -6.94 11.93 -8.88
C PHE A 47 -6.30 12.68 -7.70
N PHE A 48 -5.07 13.17 -7.86
CA PHE A 48 -4.40 14.03 -6.88
C PHE A 48 -4.78 15.51 -6.98
N LYS A 49 -5.62 15.89 -7.96
CA LYS A 49 -6.13 17.27 -8.07
C LYS A 49 -6.92 17.73 -6.85
N THR A 50 -7.61 16.80 -6.17
CA THR A 50 -8.23 17.08 -4.88
C THR A 50 -7.76 16.05 -3.85
N PRO A 51 -7.40 16.47 -2.62
CA PRO A 51 -6.98 15.54 -1.57
C PRO A 51 -8.07 14.49 -1.26
N ILE A 52 -9.34 14.87 -1.42
CA ILE A 52 -10.50 14.01 -1.16
C ILE A 52 -10.57 12.86 -2.18
N THR A 53 -10.40 13.13 -3.48
CA THR A 53 -10.42 12.08 -4.50
C THR A 53 -9.25 11.11 -4.36
N ALA A 54 -8.06 11.62 -4.02
CA ALA A 54 -6.90 10.80 -3.71
C ALA A 54 -7.16 9.89 -2.50
N PHE A 55 -7.75 10.44 -1.44
CA PHE A 55 -8.11 9.68 -0.24
C PHE A 55 -9.13 8.57 -0.54
N LEU A 56 -10.22 8.88 -1.24
CA LEU A 56 -11.24 7.88 -1.57
C LEU A 56 -10.68 6.72 -2.41
N ILE A 57 -9.92 7.06 -3.46
CA ILE A 57 -9.43 6.07 -4.43
C ILE A 57 -8.28 5.25 -3.86
N LYS A 58 -7.38 5.86 -3.10
CA LYS A 58 -6.20 5.16 -2.59
C LYS A 58 -6.33 4.63 -1.16
N ILE A 59 -7.29 5.08 -0.35
CA ILE A 59 -7.42 4.60 1.04
C ILE A 59 -8.66 3.72 1.19
N ILE A 60 -9.84 4.21 0.78
CA ILE A 60 -11.08 3.46 0.98
C ILE A 60 -11.15 2.21 0.09
N ILE A 61 -10.97 2.37 -1.22
CA ILE A 61 -11.10 1.24 -2.16
C ILE A 61 -10.07 0.12 -1.84
N PRO A 62 -8.77 0.41 -1.66
CA PRO A 62 -7.79 -0.63 -1.34
C PRO A 62 -8.00 -1.21 0.05
N GLY A 63 -8.46 -0.40 1.02
CA GLY A 63 -8.82 -0.88 2.35
C GLY A 63 -9.94 -1.92 2.32
N LEU A 64 -11.01 -1.64 1.57
CA LEU A 64 -12.11 -2.59 1.37
C LEU A 64 -11.65 -3.85 0.63
N LEU A 65 -10.78 -3.70 -0.38
CA LEU A 65 -10.23 -4.83 -1.13
C LEU A 65 -9.37 -5.73 -0.24
N LEU A 66 -8.49 -5.15 0.58
CA LEU A 66 -7.64 -5.91 1.50
C LEU A 66 -8.48 -6.57 2.61
N PHE A 67 -9.54 -5.91 3.06
CA PHE A 67 -10.50 -6.51 3.99
C PHE A 67 -11.24 -7.71 3.38
N PHE A 68 -11.67 -7.59 2.12
CA PHE A 68 -12.25 -8.71 1.40
C PHE A 68 -11.26 -9.88 1.26
N VAL A 69 -10.01 -9.59 0.88
CA VAL A 69 -8.94 -10.59 0.80
C VAL A 69 -8.70 -11.26 2.16
N TYR A 70 -8.72 -10.51 3.25
CA TYR A 70 -8.61 -11.05 4.61
C TYR A 70 -9.73 -12.05 4.91
N ILE A 71 -11.00 -11.71 4.60
CA ILE A 71 -12.14 -12.62 4.81
C ILE A 71 -11.94 -13.91 4.00
N VAL A 72 -11.58 -13.77 2.73
CA VAL A 72 -11.39 -14.91 1.81
C VAL A 72 -10.27 -15.83 2.34
N ILE A 73 -9.11 -15.29 2.73
CA ILE A 73 -7.99 -16.12 3.21
C ILE A 73 -8.37 -16.90 4.48
N ASN A 74 -9.15 -16.31 5.38
CA ASN A 74 -9.54 -16.96 6.63
C ASN A 74 -10.60 -18.06 6.46
N HIS A 75 -11.31 -18.11 5.33
CA HIS A 75 -12.36 -19.10 5.06
C HIS A 75 -11.91 -20.25 4.13
N ASN A 76 -10.67 -20.22 3.61
CA ASN A 76 -10.20 -21.18 2.60
C ASN A 76 -9.25 -22.27 3.16
N PRO A 77 -9.08 -23.41 2.43
CA PRO A 77 -8.20 -24.50 2.85
C PRO A 77 -6.72 -24.11 3.01
N GLN A 78 -5.98 -24.83 3.85
CA GLN A 78 -4.57 -24.51 4.18
C GLN A 78 -3.60 -24.49 2.99
N GLU A 79 -3.89 -25.20 1.91
CA GLU A 79 -3.05 -25.19 0.70
C GLU A 79 -3.06 -23.84 0.00
N GLN A 80 -4.25 -23.22 -0.11
CA GLN A 80 -4.42 -21.88 -0.69
C GLN A 80 -3.74 -20.81 0.16
N PHE A 81 -3.65 -21.02 1.47
CA PHE A 81 -2.97 -20.11 2.40
C PHE A 81 -1.50 -19.87 2.05
N THR A 82 -0.75 -20.93 1.68
CA THR A 82 0.68 -20.81 1.39
C THR A 82 0.91 -20.02 0.10
N PHE A 83 0.05 -20.26 -0.89
CA PHE A 83 0.07 -19.52 -2.16
C PHE A 83 -0.26 -18.03 -1.95
N SER A 84 -1.34 -17.71 -1.22
CA SER A 84 -1.69 -16.33 -0.86
C SER A 84 -0.58 -15.62 -0.09
N ASN A 85 0.08 -16.30 0.84
CA ASN A 85 1.22 -15.72 1.59
C ASN A 85 2.36 -15.31 0.65
N ARG A 86 2.67 -16.13 -0.36
CA ARG A 86 3.72 -15.84 -1.34
C ARG A 86 3.34 -14.65 -2.22
N LEU A 87 2.10 -14.62 -2.70
CA LEU A 87 1.58 -13.51 -3.49
C LEU A 87 1.59 -12.18 -2.72
N ILE A 88 1.12 -12.16 -1.46
CA ILE A 88 1.14 -10.95 -0.63
C ILE A 88 2.58 -10.49 -0.40
N THR A 89 3.52 -11.43 -0.20
CA THR A 89 4.94 -11.08 -0.04
C THR A 89 5.52 -10.46 -1.30
N LEU A 90 5.19 -11.00 -2.48
CA LEU A 90 5.60 -10.41 -3.76
C LEU A 90 4.96 -9.03 -3.97
N ALA A 91 3.69 -8.86 -3.59
CA ALA A 91 3.00 -7.58 -3.67
C ALA A 91 3.60 -6.52 -2.75
N LEU A 92 4.16 -6.89 -1.60
CA LEU A 92 4.83 -5.94 -0.69
C LEU A 92 6.10 -5.31 -1.30
N ILE A 93 6.82 -6.01 -2.18
CA ILE A 93 8.09 -5.56 -2.76
C ILE A 93 7.96 -4.17 -3.43
N PRO A 94 7.08 -3.96 -4.42
CA PRO A 94 6.95 -2.66 -5.05
C PRO A 94 6.50 -1.57 -4.07
N TYR A 95 5.64 -1.88 -3.10
CA TYR A 95 5.19 -0.90 -2.10
C TYR A 95 6.33 -0.41 -1.21
N VAL A 96 7.23 -1.32 -0.79
CA VAL A 96 8.42 -0.96 -0.02
C VAL A 96 9.35 -0.09 -0.87
N LEU A 97 9.61 -0.47 -2.11
CA LEU A 97 10.48 0.29 -3.02
C LEU A 97 9.96 1.71 -3.26
N VAL A 98 8.67 1.85 -3.54
CA VAL A 98 8.02 3.16 -3.75
C VAL A 98 8.10 4.01 -2.49
N ASN A 99 7.84 3.45 -1.31
CA ASN A 99 7.97 4.20 -0.05
C ASN A 99 9.41 4.65 0.24
N ILE A 100 10.42 3.82 -0.07
CA ILE A 100 11.83 4.23 0.03
C ILE A 100 12.13 5.39 -0.91
N LEU A 101 11.63 5.34 -2.14
CA LEU A 101 11.80 6.41 -3.11
C LEU A 101 11.14 7.72 -2.63
N HIS A 102 9.93 7.63 -2.06
CA HIS A 102 9.26 8.77 -1.45
C HIS A 102 10.07 9.40 -0.32
N LEU A 103 10.64 8.58 0.58
CA LEU A 103 11.51 9.06 1.66
C LEU A 103 12.77 9.75 1.11
N ALA A 104 13.37 9.20 0.05
CA ALA A 104 14.51 9.83 -0.61
C ALA A 104 14.16 11.21 -1.18
N PHE A 105 13.06 11.34 -1.92
CA PHE A 105 12.60 12.64 -2.43
C PHE A 105 12.21 13.62 -1.34
N LEU A 106 11.55 13.15 -0.28
CA LEU A 106 11.18 13.99 0.85
C LEU A 106 12.42 14.52 1.56
N SER A 107 13.46 13.70 1.73
CA SER A 107 14.75 14.13 2.28
C SER A 107 15.45 15.15 1.39
N TYR A 108 15.39 14.98 0.06
CA TYR A 108 15.95 15.93 -0.90
C TYR A 108 15.27 17.31 -0.80
N ILE A 109 13.95 17.36 -0.71
CA ILE A 109 13.19 18.62 -0.57
C ILE A 109 13.48 19.33 0.75
N LEU A 110 13.67 18.59 1.85
CA LEU A 110 13.95 19.19 3.16
C LEU A 110 15.33 19.88 3.25
N ILE A 111 16.27 19.50 2.39
CA ILE A 111 17.63 20.05 2.37
C ILE A 111 17.75 21.24 1.38
N LEU A 112 16.78 21.39 0.47
CA LEU A 112 16.70 22.46 -0.52
C LEU A 112 16.15 23.75 0.08
#